data_AF-A0A1F8S6G1-F1
#
_entry.id   AF-A0A1F8S6G1-F1
#
_cell.length_a   1.000
_cell.length_b   1.000
_cell.length_c   1.000
_cell.angle_alpha   90.00
_cell.angle_beta   90.00
_cell.angle_gamma   90.00
#
_symmetry.space_group_name_H-M   'P 1'
#
loop_
_entity.id
_entity.type
_entity.pdbx_description
1 polymer ?
#
loop_
_entity_poly.entity_id
_entity_poly.type
_entity_poly.pdbx_seq_one_letter_code
_entity_poly.pdbx_strand_id
1 'polypeptide(L)'
;MTARRSATGRGGRSSLDAGLLAPALSVAGLIVVGLLSLGLLTGNLPALPGGLGSSGNGGPSRTATPSNVVIVDPRADVPGTIVYVKAGNVWLQHGNRADQLTTGGRDSMASFSPDGAWVYFVRTTPEAGLWRINGAARRFRLATPTLMRIDPDGRSEPEALLTGRVTSGSFTWSYFLRQPAVSPDGTRVALVTDGPDPSKSDVVLQVLDLATLQLTRINAPENEPLGHQDPVWSPDGRSIAYVQNARDGARGAPVIAVYDTTTGKARVLTGPGYTTPIWSHRGKYLAATRTTAFGTDVVILDGRGTELLRVTNDGRSFAPVWSPVGDAIAYLVIDHGVTDLWLAPIDIAGLPISEGERIQMTISAGLDAGSRPDWWVPEDLIPTPPPTPTPPPIVGPSTTAAPASPSP
;
A
#
# COMPACT_ATOMS: atom_id res chain seq x y z
N MET A 1 -70.64 -58.28 -25.79
CA MET A 1 -70.71 -59.72 -25.48
C MET A 1 -69.29 -60.30 -25.60
N THR A 2 -68.77 -60.92 -24.53
CA THR A 2 -67.90 -62.15 -24.48
C THR A 2 -66.88 -62.38 -25.60
N ALA A 3 -65.63 -62.81 -25.44
CA ALA A 3 -64.91 -63.61 -24.44
C ALA A 3 -63.43 -63.70 -24.96
N ARG A 4 -62.37 -63.65 -24.14
CA ARG A 4 -61.63 -64.77 -23.49
C ARG A 4 -60.60 -65.53 -24.39
N ARG A 5 -59.31 -65.37 -24.02
CA ARG A 5 -58.19 -66.35 -23.89
C ARG A 5 -57.28 -66.84 -25.07
N SER A 6 -56.02 -67.07 -24.62
CA SER A 6 -54.83 -67.84 -25.09
C SER A 6 -54.02 -67.31 -26.29
N ALA A 7 -52.73 -66.93 -26.15
CA ALA A 7 -51.51 -67.73 -25.82
C ALA A 7 -51.27 -68.84 -26.85
N THR A 8 -50.12 -69.08 -27.52
CA THR A 8 -48.69 -68.73 -27.31
C THR A 8 -47.94 -69.24 -28.55
N GLY A 9 -46.81 -68.63 -28.96
CA GLY A 9 -45.90 -69.22 -29.95
C GLY A 9 -44.67 -68.34 -30.19
N ARG A 10 -43.47 -68.90 -30.07
CA ARG A 10 -42.21 -68.28 -29.63
C ARG A 10 -41.11 -68.43 -30.68
N GLY A 11 -40.23 -67.42 -30.78
CA GLY A 11 -38.83 -67.54 -31.26
C GLY A 11 -38.53 -66.67 -32.50
N GLY A 12 -37.52 -65.80 -32.54
CA GLY A 12 -36.48 -65.44 -31.57
C GLY A 12 -35.34 -64.67 -32.26
N ARG A 13 -34.56 -63.93 -31.42
CA ARG A 13 -33.28 -63.20 -31.67
C ARG A 13 -33.42 -61.77 -32.21
N SER A 14 -32.79 -60.72 -31.67
CA SER A 14 -32.06 -60.48 -30.41
C SER A 14 -31.70 -58.99 -30.36
N SER A 15 -32.33 -58.21 -29.49
CA SER A 15 -31.88 -56.88 -29.06
C SER A 15 -31.50 -57.00 -27.59
N LEU A 16 -30.22 -57.00 -27.26
CA LEU A 16 -29.79 -56.95 -25.87
C LEU A 16 -29.69 -55.49 -25.44
N ASP A 17 -30.47 -55.21 -24.41
CA ASP A 17 -30.70 -53.95 -23.73
C ASP A 17 -29.43 -53.31 -23.17
N ALA A 18 -29.25 -52.02 -23.48
CA ALA A 18 -28.32 -51.10 -22.85
C ALA A 18 -28.88 -50.56 -21.53
N GLY A 19 -29.18 -51.44 -20.58
CA GLY A 19 -29.81 -51.08 -19.30
C GLY A 19 -28.96 -51.47 -18.09
N LEU A 20 -28.03 -50.59 -17.67
CA LEU A 20 -27.42 -50.43 -16.32
C LEU A 20 -25.96 -49.93 -16.32
N LEU A 21 -25.27 -49.91 -17.47
CA LEU A 21 -23.90 -49.41 -17.56
C LEU A 21 -23.80 -47.88 -17.41
N ALA A 22 -24.74 -47.13 -17.97
CA ALA A 22 -24.71 -45.66 -17.95
C ALA A 22 -24.93 -45.04 -16.54
N PRO A 23 -25.87 -45.52 -15.71
CA PRO A 23 -26.02 -45.01 -14.34
C PRO A 23 -24.83 -45.34 -13.43
N ALA A 24 -24.25 -46.54 -13.55
CA ALA A 24 -23.12 -46.96 -12.73
C ALA A 24 -21.83 -46.17 -13.05
N LEU A 25 -21.57 -45.89 -14.33
CA LEU A 25 -20.45 -45.04 -14.75
C LEU A 25 -20.63 -43.58 -14.32
N SER A 26 -21.88 -43.09 -14.27
CA SER A 26 -22.19 -41.73 -13.82
C SER A 26 -21.93 -41.55 -12.31
N VAL A 27 -22.27 -42.55 -11.49
CA VAL A 27 -21.99 -42.53 -10.04
C VAL A 27 -20.48 -42.63 -9.78
N ALA A 28 -19.76 -43.49 -10.50
CA ALA A 28 -18.31 -43.58 -10.39
C ALA A 28 -17.62 -42.26 -10.81
N GLY A 29 -18.11 -41.61 -11.87
CA GLY A 29 -17.63 -40.30 -12.31
C GLY A 29 -17.84 -39.20 -11.26
N LEU A 30 -19.02 -39.15 -10.64
CA LEU A 30 -19.31 -38.18 -9.57
C LEU A 30 -18.46 -38.40 -8.32
N ILE A 31 -18.15 -39.65 -7.95
CA ILE A 31 -17.25 -39.96 -6.83
C ILE A 31 -15.83 -39.49 -7.11
N VAL A 32 -15.32 -39.70 -8.34
CA VAL A 32 -13.99 -39.23 -8.75
C VAL A 32 -13.93 -37.70 -8.75
N VAL A 33 -14.95 -37.02 -9.27
CA VAL A 33 -15.05 -35.56 -9.23
C VAL A 33 -15.15 -35.04 -7.80
N GLY A 34 -15.92 -35.72 -6.93
CA GLY A 34 -16.02 -35.37 -5.51
C GLY A 34 -14.68 -35.48 -4.77
N LEU A 35 -13.93 -36.57 -5.01
CA LEU A 35 -12.62 -36.78 -4.40
C LEU A 35 -11.56 -35.81 -4.92
N LEU A 36 -11.56 -35.49 -6.22
CA LEU A 36 -10.67 -34.49 -6.82
C LEU A 36 -10.98 -33.08 -6.30
N SER A 37 -12.27 -32.74 -6.16
CA SER A 37 -12.72 -31.45 -5.63
C SER A 37 -12.31 -31.29 -4.16
N LEU A 38 -12.42 -32.36 -3.36
CA LEU A 38 -12.00 -32.35 -1.96
C LEU A 38 -10.46 -32.28 -1.83
N GLY A 39 -9.72 -32.94 -2.73
CA GLY A 39 -8.25 -32.85 -2.81
C GLY A 39 -7.74 -31.45 -3.19
N LEU A 40 -8.45 -30.76 -4.09
CA LEU A 40 -8.17 -29.37 -4.48
C LEU A 40 -8.44 -28.38 -3.33
N LEU A 41 -9.49 -28.61 -2.54
CA LEU A 41 -9.82 -27.79 -1.37
C LEU A 41 -8.86 -27.98 -0.18
N THR A 42 -8.18 -29.13 -0.12
CA THR A 42 -7.29 -29.51 1.00
C THR A 42 -5.81 -29.52 0.64
N GLY A 43 -5.46 -29.24 -0.63
CA GLY A 43 -4.08 -29.13 -1.11
C GLY A 43 -3.35 -30.46 -1.31
N ASN A 44 -4.04 -31.59 -1.28
CA ASN A 44 -3.46 -32.92 -1.50
C ASN A 44 -4.00 -33.53 -2.80
N LEU A 45 -3.22 -33.48 -3.87
CA LEU A 45 -3.50 -34.22 -5.10
C LEU A 45 -2.85 -35.61 -5.05
N PRO A 46 -3.54 -36.67 -5.51
CA PRO A 46 -2.92 -37.98 -5.67
C PRO A 46 -1.88 -37.95 -6.80
N ALA A 47 -0.70 -38.52 -6.54
CA ALA A 47 0.38 -38.64 -7.52
C ALA A 47 -0.01 -39.65 -8.61
N LEU A 48 -0.08 -39.21 -9.86
CA LEU A 48 -0.21 -40.08 -11.02
C LEU A 48 1.18 -40.55 -11.48
N PRO A 49 1.43 -41.86 -11.65
CA PRO A 49 2.73 -42.37 -12.07
C PRO A 49 2.87 -42.31 -13.60
N GLY A 50 3.99 -41.75 -14.09
CA GLY A 50 4.45 -41.93 -15.47
C GLY A 50 5.10 -40.69 -16.08
N GLY A 51 6.43 -40.68 -16.13
CA GLY A 51 7.22 -39.65 -16.80
C GLY A 51 7.71 -40.06 -18.19
N LEU A 52 7.95 -39.01 -19.00
CA LEU A 52 8.78 -38.87 -20.21
C LEU A 52 8.14 -39.17 -21.59
N GLY A 53 7.99 -38.09 -22.37
CA GLY A 53 7.68 -38.10 -23.81
C GLY A 53 7.35 -36.70 -24.33
N SER A 54 8.34 -36.02 -24.91
CA SER A 54 8.20 -34.77 -25.66
C SER A 54 7.49 -35.03 -27.00
N SER A 55 6.38 -34.32 -27.26
CA SER A 55 5.97 -33.71 -28.56
C SER A 55 4.45 -33.52 -28.62
N GLY A 56 3.96 -32.31 -28.92
CA GLY A 56 2.59 -32.11 -29.44
C GLY A 56 1.66 -31.25 -28.57
N ASN A 57 1.32 -30.10 -29.15
CA ASN A 57 0.47 -29.00 -28.70
C ASN A 57 -0.98 -29.40 -28.33
N GLY A 58 -1.60 -28.76 -27.32
CA GLY A 58 -3.07 -28.82 -27.15
C GLY A 58 -3.69 -28.71 -25.75
N GLY A 59 -2.93 -28.44 -24.69
CA GLY A 59 -3.51 -28.06 -23.38
C GLY A 59 -3.72 -26.54 -23.32
N PRO A 60 -4.71 -26.03 -22.56
CA PRO A 60 -4.81 -24.59 -22.33
C PRO A 60 -3.43 -24.12 -21.87
N SER A 61 -2.87 -23.16 -22.61
CA SER A 61 -1.65 -22.47 -22.22
C SER A 61 -1.77 -22.14 -20.74
N ARG A 62 -0.85 -22.66 -19.92
CA ARG A 62 -0.69 -22.14 -18.55
C ARG A 62 -0.69 -20.64 -18.72
N THR A 63 -1.62 -19.95 -18.07
CA THR A 63 -1.57 -18.50 -17.95
C THR A 63 -0.14 -18.20 -17.56
N ALA A 64 0.56 -17.36 -18.34
CA ALA A 64 1.93 -17.01 -18.03
C ALA A 64 1.95 -16.65 -16.55
N THR A 65 2.81 -17.31 -15.78
CA THR A 65 3.12 -16.83 -14.43
C THR A 65 3.39 -15.33 -14.59
N PRO A 66 2.70 -14.45 -13.84
CA PRO A 66 2.95 -13.02 -13.95
C PRO A 66 4.47 -12.84 -13.91
N SER A 67 5.00 -12.15 -14.91
CA SER A 67 6.44 -11.97 -15.01
C SER A 67 6.94 -11.45 -13.66
N ASN A 68 7.99 -12.07 -13.12
CA ASN A 68 8.65 -11.49 -11.96
C ASN A 68 9.30 -10.14 -12.32
N VAL A 69 9.51 -9.87 -13.62
CA VAL A 69 10.04 -8.62 -14.16
C VAL A 69 9.01 -7.51 -14.08
N VAL A 70 9.44 -6.32 -13.69
CA VAL A 70 8.68 -5.09 -13.86
C VAL A 70 9.10 -4.46 -15.18
N ILE A 71 8.13 -4.29 -16.08
CA ILE A 71 8.34 -3.58 -17.34
C ILE A 71 7.98 -2.12 -17.11
N VAL A 72 8.92 -1.24 -17.39
CA VAL A 72 8.76 0.22 -17.26
C VAL A 72 8.53 0.82 -18.64
N ASP A 73 7.55 1.72 -18.77
CA ASP A 73 7.33 2.47 -20.02
C ASP A 73 8.54 3.39 -20.28
N PRO A 74 9.14 3.38 -21.49
CA PRO A 74 10.27 4.26 -21.81
C PRO A 74 9.99 5.76 -21.65
N ARG A 75 8.73 6.20 -21.64
CA ARG A 75 8.31 7.58 -21.38
C ARG A 75 8.34 7.93 -19.89
N ALA A 76 8.49 6.95 -19.01
CA ALA A 76 8.54 7.12 -17.56
C ALA A 76 9.94 7.50 -17.05
N ASP A 77 10.75 8.17 -17.88
CA ASP A 77 12.04 8.69 -17.47
C ASP A 77 11.85 9.90 -16.56
N VAL A 78 11.98 9.67 -15.26
CA VAL A 78 11.78 10.68 -14.21
C VAL A 78 13.05 10.85 -13.39
N PRO A 79 13.34 12.06 -12.87
CA PRO A 79 14.47 12.27 -11.97
C PRO A 79 14.38 11.39 -10.73
N GLY A 80 15.53 10.88 -10.28
CA GLY A 80 15.64 10.12 -9.04
C GLY A 80 15.13 8.69 -9.13
N THR A 81 14.54 8.22 -8.04
CA THR A 81 14.19 6.81 -7.81
C THR A 81 12.84 6.71 -7.13
N ILE A 82 11.97 5.86 -7.66
CA ILE A 82 10.73 5.47 -7.00
C ILE A 82 10.91 4.08 -6.40
N VAL A 83 10.63 3.93 -5.11
CA VAL A 83 10.58 2.63 -4.45
C VAL A 83 9.14 2.13 -4.37
N TYR A 84 8.93 0.83 -4.60
CA TYR A 84 7.64 0.17 -4.42
C TYR A 84 7.83 -1.32 -4.11
N VAL A 85 6.73 -2.04 -3.92
CA VAL A 85 6.71 -3.44 -3.52
C VAL A 85 5.94 -4.27 -4.54
N LYS A 86 6.51 -5.41 -4.91
CA LYS A 86 5.88 -6.40 -5.77
C LYS A 86 6.18 -7.80 -5.28
N ALA A 87 5.14 -8.60 -5.10
CA ALA A 87 5.23 -9.98 -4.61
C ALA A 87 6.02 -10.08 -3.30
N GLY A 88 5.80 -9.14 -2.38
CA GLY A 88 6.48 -9.08 -1.09
C GLY A 88 7.98 -8.75 -1.18
N ASN A 89 8.44 -8.12 -2.25
CA ASN A 89 9.82 -7.72 -2.42
C ASN A 89 9.89 -6.22 -2.70
N VAL A 90 10.92 -5.55 -2.20
CA VAL A 90 11.18 -4.15 -2.49
C VAL A 90 11.83 -4.03 -3.86
N TRP A 91 11.38 -3.06 -4.66
CA TRP A 91 11.88 -2.74 -6.00
C TRP A 91 12.17 -1.24 -6.10
N LEU A 92 13.22 -0.91 -6.85
CA LEU A 92 13.63 0.45 -7.17
C LEU A 92 13.45 0.68 -8.66
N GLN A 93 12.77 1.76 -9.04
CA GLN A 93 12.65 2.19 -10.43
C GLN A 93 13.47 3.45 -10.68
N HIS A 94 14.37 3.36 -11.65
CA HIS A 94 15.25 4.42 -12.11
C HIS A 94 15.03 4.62 -13.61
N GLY A 95 14.55 5.79 -14.02
CA GLY A 95 14.20 6.06 -15.41
C GLY A 95 13.31 4.94 -15.99
N ASN A 96 13.81 4.25 -17.02
CA ASN A 96 13.13 3.14 -17.69
C ASN A 96 13.50 1.73 -17.19
N ARG A 97 14.14 1.61 -16.03
CA ARG A 97 14.58 0.33 -15.44
C ARG A 97 13.98 0.14 -14.05
N ALA A 98 13.69 -1.11 -13.70
CA ALA A 98 13.31 -1.51 -12.35
C ALA A 98 14.21 -2.64 -11.85
N ASP A 99 14.72 -2.50 -10.63
CA ASP A 99 15.63 -3.42 -9.97
C ASP A 99 15.03 -3.94 -8.68
N GLN A 100 15.13 -5.26 -8.49
CA GLN A 100 14.67 -5.91 -7.27
C GLN A 100 15.73 -5.76 -6.17
N LEU A 101 15.36 -5.13 -5.06
CA LEU A 101 16.24 -4.87 -3.92
C LEU A 101 16.22 -6.00 -2.88
N THR A 102 15.06 -6.64 -2.66
CA THR A 102 14.94 -7.77 -1.73
C THR A 102 14.33 -8.99 -2.41
N THR A 103 14.60 -10.20 -1.89
CA THR A 103 14.18 -11.47 -2.52
C THR A 103 13.37 -12.38 -1.60
N GLY A 104 13.10 -11.96 -0.36
CA GLY A 104 12.46 -12.78 0.67
C GLY A 104 10.95 -12.97 0.54
N GLY A 105 10.27 -12.19 -0.31
CA GLY A 105 8.82 -12.29 -0.57
C GLY A 105 7.94 -11.96 0.65
N ARG A 106 8.47 -11.18 1.59
CA ARG A 106 7.84 -10.87 2.90
C ARG A 106 7.96 -9.41 3.31
N ASP A 107 8.42 -8.56 2.41
CA ASP A 107 8.72 -7.15 2.64
C ASP A 107 7.58 -6.29 2.09
N SER A 108 7.28 -5.17 2.76
CA SER A 108 6.16 -4.29 2.43
C SER A 108 6.40 -2.86 2.92
N MET A 109 5.61 -1.89 2.44
CA MET A 109 5.57 -0.51 2.96
C MET A 109 6.96 0.15 2.95
N ALA A 110 7.59 0.16 1.78
CA ALA A 110 8.93 0.71 1.63
C ALA A 110 8.91 2.25 1.65
N SER A 111 9.96 2.88 2.19
CA SER A 111 10.13 4.34 2.21
C SER A 111 11.62 4.69 2.24
N PHE A 112 12.00 5.80 1.61
CA PHE A 112 13.37 6.30 1.62
C PHE A 112 13.68 7.08 2.90
N SER A 113 14.94 7.06 3.32
CA SER A 113 15.46 8.16 4.14
C SER A 113 15.56 9.44 3.32
N PRO A 114 15.47 10.63 3.94
CA PRO A 114 15.52 11.91 3.23
C PRO A 114 16.82 12.11 2.43
N ASP A 115 17.94 11.60 2.94
CA ASP A 115 19.25 11.64 2.30
C ASP A 115 19.45 10.56 1.23
N GLY A 116 18.49 9.65 1.06
CA GLY A 116 18.55 8.52 0.13
C GLY A 116 19.54 7.44 0.53
N ALA A 117 20.16 7.50 1.71
CA ALA A 117 21.14 6.50 2.16
C ALA A 117 20.49 5.15 2.52
N TRP A 118 19.19 5.13 2.80
CA TRP A 118 18.47 3.95 3.29
C TRP A 118 17.10 3.80 2.64
N VAL A 119 16.71 2.55 2.43
CA VAL A 119 15.32 2.14 2.19
C VAL A 119 14.83 1.40 3.42
N TYR A 120 13.83 1.96 4.11
CA TYR A 120 13.11 1.35 5.22
C TYR A 120 11.95 0.51 4.69
N PHE A 121 11.62 -0.59 5.36
CA PHE A 121 10.47 -1.44 5.01
C PHE A 121 10.05 -2.31 6.20
N VAL A 122 8.87 -2.93 6.10
CA VAL A 122 8.38 -3.90 7.10
C VAL A 122 8.47 -5.31 6.55
N ARG A 123 9.29 -6.14 7.20
CA ARG A 123 9.40 -7.58 6.93
C ARG A 123 8.48 -8.36 7.86
N THR A 124 7.58 -9.16 7.32
CA THR A 124 6.67 -10.01 8.11
C THR A 124 7.12 -11.47 8.09
N THR A 125 7.57 -11.98 9.23
CA THR A 125 8.03 -13.37 9.36
C THR A 125 6.94 -14.25 9.97
N PRO A 126 6.32 -15.18 9.21
CA PRO A 126 5.45 -16.18 9.77
C PRO A 126 6.24 -17.24 10.56
N GLU A 127 5.71 -17.57 11.72
CA GLU A 127 6.15 -18.64 12.59
C GLU A 127 4.96 -19.52 12.95
N ALA A 128 5.20 -20.82 13.05
CA ALA A 128 4.20 -21.76 13.53
C ALA A 128 4.88 -22.79 14.41
N GLY A 129 4.17 -23.26 15.44
CA GLY A 129 4.71 -24.23 16.37
C GLY A 129 3.66 -24.81 17.28
N LEU A 130 4.13 -25.56 18.27
CA LEU A 130 3.31 -26.08 19.36
C LEU A 130 3.66 -25.34 20.64
N TRP A 131 2.66 -24.77 21.29
CA TRP A 131 2.75 -24.17 22.60
C TRP A 131 1.98 -25.03 23.60
N ARG A 132 2.53 -25.28 24.80
CA ARG A 132 1.83 -26.07 25.82
C ARG A 132 1.08 -25.14 26.79
N ILE A 133 -0.24 -25.32 26.88
CA ILE A 133 -1.09 -24.64 27.86
C ILE A 133 -1.70 -25.74 28.75
N ASN A 134 -1.42 -25.71 30.05
CA ASN A 134 -1.90 -26.70 31.03
C ASN A 134 -1.58 -28.15 30.62
N GLY A 135 -0.37 -28.40 30.12
CA GLY A 135 0.07 -29.72 29.65
C GLY A 135 -0.41 -30.13 28.25
N ALA A 136 -1.42 -29.47 27.70
CA ALA A 136 -1.93 -29.74 26.36
C ALA A 136 -1.19 -28.91 25.29
N ALA A 137 -0.72 -29.57 24.23
CA ALA A 137 -0.13 -28.89 23.08
C ALA A 137 -1.22 -28.19 22.25
N ARG A 138 -0.97 -26.93 21.90
CA ARG A 138 -1.81 -26.07 21.06
C ARG A 138 -0.96 -25.55 19.93
N ARG A 139 -1.44 -25.63 18.70
CA ARG A 139 -0.76 -25.01 17.57
C ARG A 139 -0.92 -23.50 17.66
N PHE A 140 0.17 -22.78 17.43
CA PHE A 140 0.10 -21.34 17.21
C PHE A 140 0.60 -21.01 15.80
N ARG A 141 0.11 -19.89 15.27
CA ARG A 141 0.70 -19.18 14.14
C ARG A 141 0.88 -17.75 14.58
N LEU A 142 2.09 -17.22 14.36
CA LEU A 142 2.45 -15.85 14.68
C LEU A 142 3.04 -15.22 13.43
N ALA A 143 2.69 -13.97 13.14
CA ALA A 143 3.33 -13.21 12.09
C ALA A 143 4.02 -12.02 12.76
N THR A 144 5.34 -12.01 12.71
CA THR A 144 6.16 -10.99 13.38
C THR A 144 6.57 -9.92 12.35
N PRO A 145 6.01 -8.69 12.41
CA PRO A 145 6.53 -7.58 11.62
C PRO A 145 7.84 -7.10 12.26
N THR A 146 8.80 -6.73 11.43
CA THR A 146 10.07 -6.11 11.85
C THR A 146 10.34 -4.92 10.95
N LEU A 147 10.63 -3.77 11.55
CA LEU A 147 11.16 -2.63 10.83
C LEU A 147 12.58 -2.95 10.39
N MET A 148 12.80 -2.91 9.09
CA MET A 148 14.09 -3.16 8.47
C MET A 148 14.59 -1.89 7.77
N ARG A 149 15.90 -1.84 7.50
CA ARG A 149 16.47 -0.95 6.48
C ARG A 149 17.56 -1.65 5.66
N ILE A 150 17.82 -1.17 4.45
CA ILE A 150 18.91 -1.63 3.58
C ILE A 150 19.44 -0.45 2.75
N ASP A 151 20.71 -0.47 2.37
CA ASP A 151 21.24 0.46 1.38
C ASP A 151 20.54 0.29 0.02
N PRO A 152 20.25 1.36 -0.74
CA PRO A 152 19.57 1.25 -2.03
C PRO A 152 20.40 0.54 -3.11
N ASP A 153 21.73 0.44 -2.97
CA ASP A 153 22.57 -0.33 -3.91
C ASP A 153 22.54 -1.84 -3.65
N GLY A 154 21.86 -2.29 -2.58
CA GLY A 154 21.62 -3.68 -2.26
C GLY A 154 22.89 -4.50 -1.99
N ARG A 155 23.97 -3.83 -1.58
CA ARG A 155 25.28 -4.45 -1.35
C ARG A 155 25.42 -5.02 0.07
N SER A 156 24.65 -4.52 1.03
CA SER A 156 24.66 -5.02 2.40
C SER A 156 23.43 -5.88 2.71
N GLU A 157 23.53 -6.67 3.78
CA GLU A 157 22.38 -7.40 4.31
C GLU A 157 21.39 -6.44 4.99
N PRO A 158 20.06 -6.66 4.87
CA PRO A 158 19.08 -5.85 5.57
C PRO A 158 19.25 -5.84 7.09
N GLU A 159 19.24 -4.66 7.69
CA GLU A 159 19.35 -4.44 9.12
C GLU A 159 17.97 -4.43 9.78
N ALA A 160 17.80 -5.17 10.88
CA ALA A 160 16.60 -5.12 11.70
C ALA A 160 16.72 -4.05 12.80
N LEU A 161 15.75 -3.14 12.88
CA LEU A 161 15.75 -2.00 13.81
C LEU A 161 14.79 -2.20 14.99
N LEU A 162 13.56 -2.63 14.70
CA LEU A 162 12.52 -2.80 15.72
C LEU A 162 11.66 -4.02 15.39
N THR A 163 11.60 -4.99 16.28
CA THR A 163 10.75 -6.18 16.12
C THR A 163 9.42 -6.01 16.85
N GLY A 164 8.34 -6.42 16.17
CA GLY A 164 7.00 -6.56 16.75
C GLY A 164 6.91 -7.71 17.75
N ARG A 165 7.93 -8.56 17.87
CA ARG A 165 7.93 -9.69 18.81
C ARG A 165 8.20 -9.21 20.22
N VAL A 166 7.31 -9.58 21.14
CA VAL A 166 7.49 -9.31 22.57
C VAL A 166 7.35 -10.60 23.35
N THR A 167 8.34 -10.88 24.19
CA THR A 167 8.32 -12.00 25.12
C THR A 167 8.21 -11.46 26.54
N SER A 168 7.17 -11.88 27.26
CA SER A 168 6.94 -11.53 28.66
C SER A 168 6.58 -12.78 29.44
N GLY A 169 7.46 -13.17 30.36
CA GLY A 169 7.37 -14.45 31.06
C GLY A 169 7.33 -15.63 30.07
N SER A 170 6.30 -16.46 30.19
CA SER A 170 6.09 -17.60 29.29
C SER A 170 5.40 -17.23 27.99
N PHE A 171 4.96 -16.00 27.79
CA PHE A 171 4.16 -15.64 26.61
C PHE A 171 5.00 -14.91 25.58
N THR A 172 4.80 -15.26 24.32
CA THR A 172 5.34 -14.54 23.16
C THR A 172 4.18 -14.05 22.33
N TRP A 173 4.18 -12.75 22.06
CA TRP A 173 3.18 -12.04 21.29
C TRP A 173 3.85 -11.32 20.14
N SER A 174 3.04 -10.90 19.18
CA SER A 174 3.46 -9.94 18.17
C SER A 174 2.48 -8.79 18.18
N TYR A 175 3.00 -7.57 18.21
CA TYR A 175 2.23 -6.35 17.96
C TYR A 175 2.37 -5.95 16.48
N PHE A 176 1.43 -5.17 15.96
CA PHE A 176 1.48 -4.56 14.64
C PHE A 176 2.53 -3.46 14.58
N LEU A 177 3.34 -3.47 13.53
CA LEU A 177 4.23 -2.36 13.18
C LEU A 177 4.10 -2.15 11.68
N ARG A 178 3.72 -0.94 11.26
CA ARG A 178 3.39 -0.65 9.87
C ARG A 178 3.83 0.77 9.49
N GLN A 179 4.06 0.96 8.19
CA GLN A 179 4.11 2.26 7.51
C GLN A 179 5.19 3.21 8.08
N PRO A 180 6.47 2.80 8.02
CA PRO A 180 7.56 3.67 8.44
C PRO A 180 7.58 4.95 7.60
N ALA A 181 7.63 6.09 8.26
CA ALA A 181 7.90 7.38 7.66
C ALA A 181 9.06 8.04 8.40
N VAL A 182 10.19 8.20 7.72
CA VAL A 182 11.42 8.76 8.29
C VAL A 182 11.28 10.28 8.43
N SER A 183 11.73 10.85 9.55
CA SER A 183 11.74 12.30 9.73
C SER A 183 12.73 12.97 8.79
N PRO A 184 12.53 14.24 8.38
CA PRO A 184 13.43 14.94 7.45
C PRO A 184 14.87 15.07 7.94
N ASP A 185 15.08 15.06 9.25
CA ASP A 185 16.40 15.06 9.89
C ASP A 185 17.06 13.67 9.94
N GLY A 186 16.37 12.61 9.51
CA GLY A 186 16.86 11.23 9.51
C GLY A 186 17.00 10.60 10.90
N THR A 187 16.53 11.24 11.98
CA THR A 187 16.75 10.79 13.36
C THR A 187 15.62 9.96 13.94
N ARG A 188 14.43 10.02 13.35
CA ARG A 188 13.21 9.39 13.88
C ARG A 188 12.42 8.71 12.78
N VAL A 189 11.60 7.73 13.17
CA VAL A 189 10.63 7.07 12.29
C VAL A 189 9.26 7.12 12.92
N ALA A 190 8.30 7.74 12.23
CA ALA A 190 6.89 7.65 12.59
C ALA A 190 6.34 6.29 12.12
N LEU A 191 5.59 5.64 13.00
CA LEU A 191 5.05 4.29 12.81
C LEU A 191 3.61 4.24 13.29
N VAL A 192 2.84 3.36 12.68
CA VAL A 192 1.51 2.99 13.18
C VAL A 192 1.62 1.62 13.85
N THR A 193 1.39 1.58 15.16
CA THR A 193 1.69 0.42 16.00
C THR A 193 0.87 0.40 17.29
N ASP A 194 0.52 -0.81 17.73
CA ASP A 194 -0.05 -1.14 19.06
C ASP A 194 1.04 -1.65 20.03
N GLY A 195 2.31 -1.48 19.67
CA GLY A 195 3.44 -1.85 20.51
C GLY A 195 3.69 -0.89 21.69
N PRO A 196 4.55 -1.31 22.64
CA PRO A 196 5.11 -2.66 22.76
C PRO A 196 4.13 -3.66 23.41
N ASP A 197 3.05 -3.20 24.03
CA ASP A 197 2.07 -4.06 24.70
C ASP A 197 0.71 -3.97 23.99
N PRO A 198 0.41 -4.87 23.03
CA PRO A 198 -0.81 -4.85 22.25
C PRO A 198 -2.06 -5.20 23.08
N SER A 199 -1.90 -5.56 24.37
CA SER A 199 -3.04 -5.72 25.28
C SER A 199 -3.51 -4.41 25.91
N LYS A 200 -2.73 -3.33 25.76
CA LYS A 200 -2.96 -2.02 26.40
C LYS A 200 -2.96 -0.84 25.43
N SER A 201 -2.76 -1.09 24.13
CA SER A 201 -2.70 -0.04 23.13
C SER A 201 -3.53 -0.43 21.92
N ASP A 202 -4.25 0.55 21.36
CA ASP A 202 -4.74 0.49 19.99
C ASP A 202 -3.59 0.69 19.01
N VAL A 203 -3.87 0.47 17.72
CA VAL A 203 -2.92 0.72 16.61
C VAL A 203 -2.85 2.23 16.36
N VAL A 204 -1.88 2.88 17.00
CA VAL A 204 -1.79 4.35 17.08
C VAL A 204 -0.49 4.85 16.49
N LEU A 205 -0.42 6.17 16.31
CA LEU A 205 0.80 6.83 15.85
C LEU A 205 1.82 6.88 16.99
N GLN A 206 3.00 6.35 16.73
CA GLN A 206 4.14 6.38 17.65
C GLN A 206 5.40 6.79 16.87
N VAL A 207 6.41 7.28 17.58
CA VAL A 207 7.69 7.71 17.00
C VAL A 207 8.81 6.89 17.62
N LEU A 208 9.60 6.26 16.76
CA LEU A 208 10.84 5.57 17.11
C LEU A 208 12.01 6.55 16.98
N ASP A 209 12.78 6.70 18.04
CA ASP A 209 14.09 7.36 18.00
C ASP A 209 15.13 6.36 17.47
N LEU A 210 15.85 6.71 16.39
CA LEU A 210 16.76 5.77 15.73
C LEU A 210 18.09 5.58 16.46
N ALA A 211 18.47 6.50 17.36
CA ALA A 211 19.71 6.39 18.13
C ALA A 211 19.54 5.46 19.33
N THR A 212 18.38 5.53 19.98
CA THR A 212 18.07 4.80 21.22
C THR A 212 17.17 3.59 20.99
N LEU A 213 16.52 3.50 19.82
CA LEU A 213 15.46 2.55 19.49
C LEU A 213 14.27 2.61 20.47
N GLN A 214 14.09 3.75 21.14
CA GLN A 214 12.97 3.98 22.03
C GLN A 214 11.72 4.38 21.24
N LEU A 215 10.64 3.64 21.48
CA LEU A 215 9.33 3.91 20.88
C LEU A 215 8.48 4.76 21.84
N THR A 216 7.95 5.87 21.34
CA THR A 216 7.15 6.83 22.12
C THR A 216 5.79 7.07 21.47
N ARG A 217 4.71 6.88 22.22
CA ARG A 217 3.36 7.24 21.78
C ARG A 217 3.21 8.76 21.73
N ILE A 218 2.67 9.29 20.63
CA ILE A 218 2.31 10.71 20.55
C ILE A 218 0.88 10.93 21.05
N ASN A 219 0.61 12.09 21.64
CA ASN A 219 -0.72 12.47 22.12
C ASN A 219 -1.61 13.00 20.97
N ALA A 220 -1.80 12.18 19.94
CA ALA A 220 -2.68 12.47 18.82
C ALA A 220 -4.11 12.00 19.14
N PRO A 221 -5.17 12.82 18.89
CA PRO A 221 -6.55 12.41 19.03
C PRO A 221 -6.85 11.18 18.17
N GLU A 222 -7.57 10.23 18.77
CA GLU A 222 -7.94 8.96 18.17
C GLU A 222 -9.43 8.68 18.36
N ASN A 223 -9.98 7.80 17.53
CA ASN A 223 -11.31 7.22 17.77
C ASN A 223 -11.11 5.74 18.11
N GLU A 224 -10.96 5.41 19.39
CA GLU A 224 -10.84 4.02 19.83
C GLU A 224 -12.09 3.21 19.40
N PRO A 225 -11.93 1.97 18.88
CA PRO A 225 -10.69 1.19 18.72
C PRO A 225 -10.09 1.25 17.30
N LEU A 226 -10.40 2.29 16.51
CA LEU A 226 -10.11 2.32 15.07
C LEU A 226 -8.68 2.76 14.74
N GLY A 227 -8.03 3.50 15.65
CA GLY A 227 -6.62 3.86 15.55
C GLY A 227 -6.26 4.81 14.41
N HIS A 228 -4.96 4.84 14.08
CA HIS A 228 -4.37 5.72 13.07
C HIS A 228 -3.83 4.94 11.87
N GLN A 229 -3.64 5.62 10.75
CA GLN A 229 -2.99 5.13 9.53
C GLN A 229 -2.16 6.26 8.90
N ASP A 230 -1.47 5.92 7.82
CA ASP A 230 -0.71 6.74 6.87
C ASP A 230 0.04 7.96 7.44
N PRO A 231 0.99 7.79 8.37
CA PRO A 231 1.78 8.91 8.85
C PRO A 231 2.77 9.39 7.78
N VAL A 232 2.95 10.71 7.69
CA VAL A 232 3.98 11.35 6.86
C VAL A 232 4.47 12.63 7.54
N TRP A 233 5.79 12.82 7.58
CA TRP A 233 6.38 14.04 8.10
C TRP A 233 6.25 15.21 7.13
N SER A 234 5.99 16.41 7.65
CA SER A 234 6.18 17.63 6.88
C SER A 234 7.68 17.78 6.53
N PRO A 235 8.02 18.40 5.38
CA PRO A 235 9.43 18.58 4.97
C PRO A 235 10.29 19.36 5.98
N ASP A 236 9.67 20.21 6.80
CA ASP A 236 10.34 20.97 7.85
C ASP A 236 10.42 20.23 9.20
N GLY A 237 9.86 19.03 9.30
CA GLY A 237 9.87 18.19 10.51
C GLY A 237 8.96 18.68 11.65
N ARG A 238 8.25 19.80 11.46
CA ARG A 238 7.40 20.41 12.50
C ARG A 238 6.04 19.78 12.63
N SER A 239 5.65 18.91 11.70
CA SER A 239 4.34 18.28 11.72
C SER A 239 4.37 16.86 11.17
N ILE A 240 3.39 16.06 11.58
CA ILE A 240 3.09 14.74 11.02
C ILE A 240 1.64 14.77 10.56
N ALA A 241 1.40 14.62 9.26
CA ALA A 241 0.06 14.34 8.76
C ALA A 241 -0.21 12.84 8.92
N TYR A 242 -1.43 12.48 9.29
CA TYR A 242 -1.83 11.09 9.50
C TYR A 242 -3.32 10.93 9.23
N VAL A 243 -3.74 9.68 9.03
CA VAL A 243 -5.15 9.33 8.93
C VAL A 243 -5.66 8.95 10.31
N GLN A 244 -6.70 9.64 10.76
CA GLN A 244 -7.50 9.24 11.91
C GLN A 244 -8.69 8.44 11.40
N ASN A 245 -8.75 7.15 11.74
CA ASN A 245 -9.88 6.32 11.33
C ASN A 245 -11.13 6.71 12.10
N ALA A 246 -12.26 6.70 11.41
CA ALA A 246 -13.57 6.88 12.01
C ALA A 246 -14.62 6.01 11.29
N ARG A 247 -15.82 5.92 11.86
CA ARG A 247 -16.96 5.27 11.23
C ARG A 247 -18.14 6.22 11.18
N ASP A 248 -18.90 6.15 10.09
CA ASP A 248 -20.22 6.74 9.96
C ASP A 248 -21.20 5.62 9.57
N GLY A 249 -21.97 5.15 10.56
CA GLY A 249 -22.77 3.93 10.46
C GLY A 249 -21.93 2.70 10.12
N ALA A 250 -22.32 1.97 9.07
CA ALA A 250 -21.59 0.80 8.58
C ALA A 250 -20.37 1.16 7.71
N ARG A 251 -20.17 2.43 7.34
CA ARG A 251 -19.09 2.89 6.46
C ARG A 251 -17.92 3.43 7.27
N GLY A 252 -16.71 3.32 6.71
CA GLY A 252 -15.56 4.08 7.20
C GLY A 252 -15.71 5.56 6.85
N ALA A 253 -15.22 6.42 7.73
CA ALA A 253 -15.22 7.88 7.56
C ALA A 253 -13.84 8.49 7.92
N PRO A 254 -12.73 7.97 7.37
CA PRO A 254 -11.40 8.42 7.74
C PRO A 254 -11.20 9.90 7.40
N VAL A 255 -10.46 10.61 8.25
CA VAL A 255 -10.05 12.00 8.03
C VAL A 255 -8.53 12.10 8.06
N ILE A 256 -7.98 13.08 7.36
CA ILE A 256 -6.58 13.47 7.55
C ILE A 256 -6.53 14.48 8.69
N ALA A 257 -5.62 14.24 9.64
CA ALA A 257 -5.27 15.13 10.73
C ALA A 257 -3.78 15.49 10.66
N VAL A 258 -3.40 16.59 11.28
CA VAL A 258 -2.01 17.06 11.36
C VAL A 258 -1.65 17.26 12.83
N TYR A 259 -0.62 16.56 13.28
CA TYR A 259 -0.01 16.69 14.59
C TYR A 259 1.20 17.61 14.52
N ASP A 260 1.22 18.66 15.32
CA ASP A 260 2.34 19.59 15.46
C ASP A 260 3.33 19.06 16.52
N THR A 261 4.56 18.81 16.10
CA THR A 261 5.59 18.18 16.94
C THR A 261 6.23 19.14 17.94
N THR A 262 6.01 20.45 17.78
CA THR A 262 6.53 21.48 18.67
C THR A 262 5.56 21.75 19.83
N THR A 263 4.27 21.81 19.54
CA THR A 263 3.21 22.12 20.51
C THR A 263 2.55 20.88 21.09
N GLY A 264 2.72 19.72 20.45
CA GLY A 264 2.07 18.46 20.84
C GLY A 264 0.56 18.44 20.60
N LYS A 265 0.05 19.33 19.73
CA LYS A 265 -1.39 19.43 19.41
C LYS A 265 -1.67 18.89 18.03
N ALA A 266 -2.82 18.25 17.86
CA ALA A 266 -3.31 17.88 16.54
C ALA A 266 -4.57 18.67 16.17
N ARG A 267 -4.81 18.78 14.87
CA ARG A 267 -6.07 19.27 14.31
C ARG A 267 -6.50 18.39 13.15
N VAL A 268 -7.81 18.19 13.00
CA VAL A 268 -8.37 17.60 11.79
C VAL A 268 -8.18 18.59 10.64
N LEU A 269 -7.70 18.11 9.50
CA LEU A 269 -7.44 18.90 8.30
C LEU A 269 -8.61 18.78 7.31
N THR A 270 -9.18 17.59 7.14
CA THR A 270 -10.20 17.33 6.11
C THR A 270 -11.54 16.89 6.69
N GLY A 271 -12.58 16.93 5.85
CA GLY A 271 -13.78 16.12 6.07
C GLY A 271 -13.51 14.62 5.91
N PRO A 272 -14.55 13.76 6.03
CA PRO A 272 -14.42 12.32 5.89
C PRO A 272 -14.13 11.91 4.44
N GLY A 273 -13.47 10.76 4.29
CA GLY A 273 -13.19 10.12 3.00
C GLY A 273 -11.79 10.41 2.43
N TYR A 274 -10.86 10.97 3.21
CA TYR A 274 -9.49 11.24 2.74
C TYR A 274 -8.48 10.35 3.47
N THR A 275 -7.53 9.80 2.72
CA THR A 275 -6.50 8.86 3.21
C THR A 275 -5.17 9.07 2.48
N THR A 276 -4.13 8.35 2.90
CA THR A 276 -2.79 8.34 2.29
C THR A 276 -2.26 9.74 1.94
N PRO A 277 -2.12 10.65 2.94
CA PRO A 277 -1.55 11.97 2.72
C PRO A 277 -0.07 11.87 2.33
N ILE A 278 0.38 12.78 1.46
CA ILE A 278 1.79 13.04 1.17
C ILE A 278 2.01 14.54 1.03
N TRP A 279 3.04 15.08 1.68
CA TRP A 279 3.38 16.50 1.55
C TRP A 279 4.06 16.77 0.21
N SER A 280 3.71 17.90 -0.40
CA SER A 280 4.56 18.52 -1.42
C SER A 280 5.94 18.84 -0.83
N HIS A 281 6.98 18.84 -1.67
CA HIS A 281 8.37 19.07 -1.25
C HIS A 281 8.57 20.34 -0.40
N ARG A 282 7.79 21.41 -0.65
CA ARG A 282 7.84 22.67 0.12
C ARG A 282 6.81 22.77 1.25
N GLY A 283 6.05 21.71 1.53
CA GLY A 283 5.07 21.65 2.62
C GLY A 283 3.84 22.54 2.46
N LYS A 284 3.65 23.20 1.30
CA LYS A 284 2.52 24.11 1.06
C LYS A 284 1.20 23.36 0.76
N TYR A 285 1.34 22.22 0.08
CA TYR A 285 0.24 21.37 -0.38
C TYR A 285 0.38 19.96 0.16
N LEU A 286 -0.75 19.24 0.15
CA LEU A 286 -0.83 17.83 0.48
C LEU A 286 -1.56 17.10 -0.66
N ALA A 287 -0.98 16.04 -1.22
CA ALA A 287 -1.75 15.13 -2.06
C ALA A 287 -2.39 14.04 -1.17
N ALA A 288 -3.53 13.53 -1.58
CA ALA A 288 -4.27 12.53 -0.83
C ALA A 288 -5.08 11.61 -1.74
N THR A 289 -5.45 10.43 -1.23
CA THR A 289 -6.50 9.60 -1.82
C THR A 289 -7.85 10.01 -1.26
N ARG A 290 -8.78 10.38 -2.14
CA ARG A 290 -10.17 10.66 -1.83
C ARG A 290 -11.04 9.47 -2.21
N THR A 291 -11.84 8.99 -1.26
CA THR A 291 -12.77 7.88 -1.45
C THR A 291 -14.20 8.40 -1.49
N THR A 292 -14.93 8.04 -2.55
CA THR A 292 -16.35 8.38 -2.73
C THR A 292 -17.16 7.12 -3.03
N ALA A 293 -18.47 7.28 -3.26
CA ALA A 293 -19.32 6.18 -3.73
C ALA A 293 -18.91 5.66 -5.13
N PHE A 294 -18.12 6.43 -5.88
CA PHE A 294 -17.68 6.10 -7.24
C PHE A 294 -16.26 5.50 -7.29
N GLY A 295 -15.62 5.29 -6.14
CA GLY A 295 -14.26 4.76 -6.05
C GLY A 295 -13.26 5.76 -5.46
N THR A 296 -11.98 5.56 -5.77
CA THR A 296 -10.87 6.35 -5.23
C THR A 296 -10.20 7.22 -6.29
N ASP A 297 -9.79 8.42 -5.90
CA ASP A 297 -9.07 9.34 -6.77
C ASP A 297 -7.97 10.09 -6.02
N VAL A 298 -6.95 10.53 -6.76
CA VAL A 298 -5.89 11.39 -6.24
C VAL A 298 -6.32 12.84 -6.34
N VAL A 299 -6.14 13.58 -5.24
CA VAL A 299 -6.48 15.00 -5.11
C VAL A 299 -5.31 15.77 -4.49
N ILE A 300 -5.32 17.10 -4.66
CA ILE A 300 -4.40 18.03 -4.00
C ILE A 300 -5.19 18.98 -3.12
N LEU A 301 -4.72 19.12 -1.88
CA LEU A 301 -5.27 19.93 -0.83
C LEU A 301 -4.33 21.10 -0.51
N ASP A 302 -4.89 22.22 -0.08
CA ASP A 302 -4.10 23.28 0.58
C ASP A 302 -3.75 22.92 2.04
N GLY A 303 -2.89 23.70 2.69
CA GLY A 303 -2.54 23.51 4.10
C GLY A 303 -3.70 23.68 5.10
N ARG A 304 -4.89 24.07 4.63
CA ARG A 304 -6.13 24.15 5.42
C ARG A 304 -7.08 22.97 5.14
N GLY A 305 -6.75 22.09 4.19
CA GLY A 305 -7.53 20.91 3.83
C GLY A 305 -8.59 21.15 2.76
N THR A 306 -8.56 22.30 2.10
CA THR A 306 -9.43 22.60 0.95
C THR A 306 -8.92 21.82 -0.26
N GLU A 307 -9.79 21.04 -0.89
CA GLU A 307 -9.48 20.41 -2.18
C GLU A 307 -9.34 21.48 -3.25
N LEU A 308 -8.10 21.69 -3.71
CA LEU A 308 -7.78 22.64 -4.78
C LEU A 308 -7.94 22.00 -6.14
N LEU A 309 -7.67 20.70 -6.22
CA LEU A 309 -7.62 19.97 -7.47
C LEU A 309 -7.91 18.49 -7.29
N ARG A 310 -8.58 17.94 -8.30
CA ARG A 310 -8.68 16.51 -8.54
C ARG A 310 -7.75 16.08 -9.68
N VAL A 311 -6.68 15.35 -9.36
CA VAL A 311 -5.65 14.87 -10.30
C VAL A 311 -6.21 13.72 -11.15
N THR A 312 -7.01 12.84 -10.55
CA THR A 312 -7.67 11.71 -11.23
C THR A 312 -9.19 11.75 -11.08
N ASN A 313 -9.90 11.20 -12.05
CA ASN A 313 -11.36 11.07 -12.02
C ASN A 313 -11.79 9.73 -12.63
N ASP A 314 -11.08 8.66 -12.26
CA ASP A 314 -11.29 7.31 -12.78
C ASP A 314 -11.79 6.33 -11.72
N GLY A 315 -11.85 6.74 -10.45
CA GLY A 315 -12.40 5.94 -9.36
C GLY A 315 -11.54 4.74 -8.96
N ARG A 316 -10.29 4.67 -9.46
CA ARG A 316 -9.39 3.53 -9.26
C ARG A 316 -7.95 3.93 -8.91
N SER A 317 -7.71 5.22 -8.67
CA SER A 317 -6.39 5.78 -8.39
C SER A 317 -6.21 6.03 -6.88
N PHE A 318 -5.03 5.74 -6.34
CA PHE A 318 -4.76 5.83 -4.89
C PHE A 318 -3.26 5.90 -4.58
N ALA A 319 -2.92 6.12 -3.31
CA ALA A 319 -1.55 6.16 -2.76
C ALA A 319 -0.60 7.07 -3.57
N PRO A 320 -0.89 8.39 -3.62
CA PRO A 320 -0.05 9.32 -4.35
C PRO A 320 1.32 9.53 -3.66
N VAL A 321 2.32 9.85 -4.47
CA VAL A 321 3.61 10.41 -4.05
C VAL A 321 3.97 11.61 -4.89
N TRP A 322 4.52 12.61 -4.22
CA TRP A 322 4.91 13.85 -4.86
C TRP A 322 6.34 13.74 -5.39
N SER A 323 6.57 14.15 -6.64
CA SER A 323 7.93 14.35 -7.15
C SER A 323 8.68 15.33 -6.23
N PRO A 324 9.87 15.00 -5.72
CA PRO A 324 10.66 15.95 -4.93
C PRO A 324 10.99 17.24 -5.69
N VAL A 325 11.01 17.20 -7.03
CA VAL A 325 11.18 18.36 -7.91
C VAL A 325 9.91 19.23 -7.98
N GLY A 326 8.73 18.65 -7.69
CA GLY A 326 7.45 19.35 -7.58
C GLY A 326 6.63 19.43 -8.87
N ASP A 327 7.01 18.70 -9.91
CA ASP A 327 6.49 18.76 -11.28
C ASP A 327 5.58 17.57 -11.66
N ALA A 328 5.43 16.58 -10.78
CA ALA A 328 4.59 15.42 -11.03
C ALA A 328 4.05 14.79 -9.73
N ILE A 329 2.98 14.02 -9.88
CA ILE A 329 2.48 13.08 -8.88
C ILE A 329 2.55 11.67 -9.48
N ALA A 330 3.26 10.75 -8.84
CA ALA A 330 3.13 9.33 -9.13
C ALA A 330 2.05 8.72 -8.21
N TYR A 331 1.34 7.71 -8.68
CA TYR A 331 0.24 7.09 -7.93
C TYR A 331 -0.06 5.69 -8.43
N LEU A 332 -0.75 4.89 -7.62
CA LEU A 332 -1.18 3.55 -7.99
C LEU A 332 -2.56 3.60 -8.65
N VAL A 333 -2.75 2.75 -9.66
CA VAL A 333 -4.05 2.49 -10.29
C VAL A 333 -4.34 1.01 -10.19
N ILE A 334 -5.54 0.64 -9.76
CA ILE A 334 -6.01 -0.75 -9.81
C ILE A 334 -7.01 -0.96 -10.95
N ASP A 335 -6.69 -1.85 -11.87
CA ASP A 335 -7.55 -2.18 -13.00
C ASP A 335 -7.67 -3.70 -13.14
N HIS A 336 -8.91 -4.22 -13.11
CA HIS A 336 -9.19 -5.66 -13.19
C HIS A 336 -8.34 -6.54 -12.25
N GLY A 337 -7.99 -6.02 -11.08
CA GLY A 337 -7.18 -6.72 -10.06
C GLY A 337 -5.66 -6.58 -10.24
N VAL A 338 -5.19 -5.85 -11.24
CA VAL A 338 -3.78 -5.54 -11.46
C VAL A 338 -3.50 -4.13 -10.99
N THR A 339 -2.47 -3.96 -10.16
CA THR A 339 -2.03 -2.64 -9.71
C THR A 339 -0.76 -2.23 -10.47
N ASP A 340 -0.78 -1.01 -11.01
CA ASP A 340 0.33 -0.40 -11.74
C ASP A 340 0.61 1.01 -11.23
N LEU A 341 1.85 1.46 -11.41
CA LEU A 341 2.27 2.82 -11.13
C LEU A 341 1.99 3.72 -12.34
N TRP A 342 1.48 4.91 -12.07
CA TRP A 342 1.15 5.93 -13.06
C TRP A 342 1.72 7.28 -12.62
N LEU A 343 1.91 8.17 -13.58
CA LEU A 343 2.43 9.53 -13.40
C LEU A 343 1.46 10.56 -13.99
N ALA A 344 1.18 11.61 -13.24
CA ALA A 344 0.47 12.79 -13.71
C ALA A 344 1.38 14.03 -13.59
N PRO A 345 1.75 14.67 -14.72
CA PRO A 345 2.43 15.96 -14.70
C PRO A 345 1.58 17.05 -14.05
N ILE A 346 2.20 17.90 -13.25
CA ILE A 346 1.59 19.07 -12.60
C ILE A 346 2.49 20.30 -12.77
N ASP A 347 1.91 21.50 -12.66
CA ASP A 347 2.69 22.73 -12.54
C ASP A 347 3.20 22.95 -11.11
N ILE A 348 4.02 23.97 -10.91
CA ILE A 348 4.60 24.32 -9.60
C ILE A 348 3.55 24.74 -8.55
N ALA A 349 2.34 25.09 -8.97
CA ALA A 349 1.21 25.38 -8.09
C ALA A 349 0.42 24.11 -7.74
N GLY A 350 0.81 22.97 -8.31
CA GLY A 350 0.15 21.69 -8.18
C GLY A 350 -1.05 21.52 -9.09
N LEU A 351 -1.22 22.33 -10.13
CA LEU A 351 -2.36 22.23 -11.06
C LEU A 351 -2.03 21.29 -12.22
N PRO A 352 -2.98 20.50 -12.76
CA PRO A 352 -2.70 19.65 -13.91
C PRO A 352 -2.35 20.54 -15.07
N ILE A 353 -1.31 20.16 -15.77
CA ILE A 353 -1.03 20.74 -17.07
C ILE A 353 -2.17 20.27 -17.97
N SER A 354 -3.00 21.18 -18.47
CA SER A 354 -4.26 20.90 -19.18
C SER A 354 -4.11 20.00 -20.42
N GLU A 355 -2.87 19.77 -20.86
CA GLU A 355 -2.49 18.93 -22.00
C GLU A 355 -1.54 17.77 -21.62
N GLY A 356 -1.28 17.54 -20.32
CA GLY A 356 -0.40 16.46 -19.87
C GLY A 356 -1.09 15.09 -19.93
N GLU A 357 -0.65 14.21 -20.84
CA GLU A 357 -1.05 12.79 -20.82
C GLU A 357 -0.54 12.14 -19.53
N ARG A 358 -1.40 11.36 -18.86
CA ARG A 358 -0.98 10.51 -17.74
C ARG A 358 -0.14 9.36 -18.30
N ILE A 359 1.01 9.12 -17.71
CA ILE A 359 1.94 8.09 -18.17
C ILE A 359 1.79 6.87 -17.28
N GLN A 360 1.43 5.73 -17.88
CA GLN A 360 1.52 4.44 -17.19
C GLN A 360 2.99 4.11 -17.03
N MET A 361 3.52 4.11 -15.81
CA MET A 361 4.95 3.89 -15.55
C MET A 361 5.29 2.40 -15.56
N THR A 362 4.41 1.55 -15.03
CA THR A 362 4.59 0.08 -15.06
C THR A 362 3.50 -0.59 -15.87
N ILE A 363 3.85 -1.63 -16.61
CA ILE A 363 2.92 -2.32 -17.52
C ILE A 363 2.54 -3.69 -16.95
N SER A 364 1.31 -3.82 -16.45
CA SER A 364 0.77 -5.07 -15.90
C SER A 364 1.71 -5.71 -14.86
N ALA A 365 2.36 -4.87 -14.07
CA ALA A 365 3.37 -5.32 -13.12
C ALA A 365 2.75 -6.05 -11.93
N GLY A 366 1.50 -5.74 -11.57
CA GLY A 366 0.84 -6.37 -10.42
C GLY A 366 1.56 -6.02 -9.13
N LEU A 367 1.80 -4.73 -8.91
CA LEU A 367 2.39 -4.21 -7.68
C LEU A 367 1.50 -4.56 -6.48
N ASP A 368 2.09 -4.67 -5.30
CA ASP A 368 1.31 -4.94 -4.09
C ASP A 368 0.49 -3.68 -3.75
N ALA A 369 -0.83 -3.79 -3.58
CA ALA A 369 -1.68 -2.61 -3.30
C ALA A 369 -1.30 -1.88 -2.00
N GLY A 370 -0.64 -2.58 -1.07
CA GLY A 370 -0.05 -2.00 0.14
C GLY A 370 1.34 -1.40 -0.04
N SER A 371 1.82 -1.28 -1.29
CA SER A 371 3.20 -0.88 -1.63
C SER A 371 3.56 0.47 -1.03
N ARG A 372 2.64 1.45 -1.10
CA ARG A 372 2.87 2.85 -0.69
C ARG A 372 4.19 3.35 -1.27
N PRO A 373 4.22 3.61 -2.60
CA PRO A 373 5.46 4.04 -3.22
C PRO A 373 6.03 5.25 -2.48
N ASP A 374 7.32 5.48 -2.66
CA ASP A 374 8.02 6.66 -2.16
C ASP A 374 9.00 7.12 -3.23
N TRP A 375 9.30 8.41 -3.30
CA TRP A 375 10.10 8.99 -4.37
C TRP A 375 11.21 9.86 -3.81
N TRP A 376 12.45 9.44 -4.07
CA TRP A 376 13.64 10.17 -3.69
C TRP A 376 14.37 10.74 -4.92
N VAL A 377 14.88 11.95 -4.79
CA VAL A 377 15.72 12.62 -5.80
C VAL A 377 16.94 13.22 -5.07
N PRO A 378 18.17 13.06 -5.60
CA PRO A 378 19.34 13.76 -5.08
C PRO A 378 19.11 15.27 -4.93
N GLU A 379 19.56 15.85 -3.82
CA GLU A 379 19.30 17.27 -3.50
C GLU A 379 19.83 18.24 -4.57
N ASP A 380 20.95 17.89 -5.22
CA ASP A 380 21.55 18.67 -6.32
C ASP A 380 20.69 18.72 -7.58
N LEU A 381 19.72 17.80 -7.72
CA LEU A 381 18.76 17.78 -8.82
C LEU A 381 17.43 18.49 -8.46
N ILE A 382 17.24 18.91 -7.21
CA ILE A 382 16.04 19.62 -6.78
C ILE A 382 16.20 21.13 -7.00
N PRO A 383 15.29 21.81 -7.72
CA PRO A 383 15.40 23.24 -7.97
C PRO A 383 15.36 24.06 -6.66
N THR A 384 16.44 24.79 -6.38
CA THR A 384 16.44 25.79 -5.30
C THR A 384 15.42 26.88 -5.63
N PRO A 385 14.51 27.23 -4.70
CA PRO A 385 13.62 28.36 -4.92
C PRO A 385 14.44 29.64 -5.14
N PRO A 386 13.99 30.55 -6.01
CA PRO A 386 14.60 31.87 -6.09
C PRO A 386 14.56 32.53 -4.70
N PRO A 387 15.59 33.31 -4.33
CA PRO A 387 15.61 33.98 -3.03
C PRO A 387 14.35 34.83 -2.86
N THR A 388 13.72 34.74 -1.69
CA THR A 388 12.57 35.58 -1.35
C THR A 388 12.97 37.05 -1.56
N PRO A 389 12.25 37.83 -2.39
CA PRO A 389 12.59 39.23 -2.60
C PRO A 389 12.58 39.94 -1.24
N THR A 390 13.66 40.66 -0.94
CA THR A 390 13.75 41.48 0.26
C THR A 390 12.57 42.46 0.25
N PRO A 391 11.71 42.48 1.29
CA PRO A 391 10.62 43.44 1.34
C PRO A 391 11.22 44.85 1.23
N PRO A 392 10.62 45.74 0.43
CA PRO A 392 11.10 47.10 0.31
C PRO A 392 11.16 47.74 1.71
N PRO A 393 12.18 48.57 1.99
CA PRO A 393 12.28 49.25 3.28
C PRO A 393 10.97 50.00 3.55
N ILE A 394 10.43 49.82 4.75
CA ILE A 394 9.23 50.51 5.19
C ILE A 394 9.54 52.01 5.15
N VAL A 395 9.02 52.71 4.14
CA VAL A 395 9.04 54.16 4.10
C VAL A 395 8.08 54.62 5.22
N GLY A 396 8.65 55.15 6.30
CA GLY A 396 7.87 55.73 7.39
C GLY A 396 6.93 56.81 6.88
N PRO A 397 5.81 57.09 7.59
CA PRO A 397 4.82 58.05 7.13
C PRO A 397 5.48 59.42 6.92
N SER A 398 5.40 59.91 5.68
CA SER A 398 5.71 61.29 5.33
C SER A 398 4.90 62.21 6.24
N THR A 399 5.56 62.99 7.09
CA THR A 399 4.91 64.01 7.90
C THR A 399 4.36 65.09 6.97
N THR A 400 3.10 64.94 6.56
CA THR A 400 2.36 65.99 5.87
C THR A 400 2.01 67.05 6.91
N ALA A 401 2.77 68.14 6.94
CA ALA A 401 2.38 69.33 7.68
C ALA A 401 1.14 69.98 7.03
N ALA A 402 0.13 70.27 7.83
CA ALA A 402 -1.01 71.11 7.47
C ALA A 402 -1.38 71.97 8.70
N PRO A 403 -2.05 73.12 8.55
CA PRO A 403 -2.05 74.09 7.46
C PRO A 403 -1.73 75.52 7.97
N ALA A 404 -1.45 76.49 7.09
CA ALA A 404 -1.54 77.91 7.43
C ALA A 404 -2.86 78.47 6.87
N SER A 405 -3.72 78.96 7.77
CA SER A 405 -4.99 79.62 7.44
C SER A 405 -4.78 80.94 6.69
N PRO A 406 -5.64 81.30 5.73
CA PRO A 406 -5.61 82.63 5.13
C PRO A 406 -6.32 83.66 6.03
N SER A 407 -5.66 84.78 6.30
CA SER A 407 -6.25 85.97 6.96
C SER A 407 -7.02 86.84 5.97
N PRO A 408 -8.15 87.44 6.36
CA PRO A 408 -8.57 88.76 5.88
C PRO A 408 -7.97 89.90 6.72
#